data_AF-A0A918DS73-F1
#
_entry.id   AF-A0A918DS73-F1
#
_cell.length_a   1.000
_cell.length_b   1.000
_cell.length_c   1.000
_cell.angle_alpha   90.00
_cell.angle_beta   90.00
_cell.angle_gamma   90.00
#
_symmetry.space_group_name_H-M   'P 1'
#
loop_
_entity.id
_entity.type
_entity.pdbx_description
1 polymer ?
#
loop_
_entity_poly.entity_id
_entity_poly.type
_entity_poly.pdbx_seq_one_letter_code
_entity_poly.pdbx_strand_id
1 'polypeptide(L)'
;MTTLHVLDQLGMSSTPRLSRIDLAPGGLPARHLTDGWWHASAEGAPHPLRKATARAARRHQHLLGYLWNTDVSVTDMVCERDLRPGHETVTAYSGLRLQDATHHVFIGGAPPADVAVDDLHEVTLISGGCHFSTRAAQLITESGRRVPITSLRHGQVGERVVGLRLDDELTISETETAARLPTVGAGVLSRIPPGVPVRVVLDVPHTATTLILLRAAQRGEVSPRLLLQWCDAVAARHPRLARLHAENWRAALSSTPLIRPMQVEVSAELETVGAYLRHALSCGRVPATEELVDLVATQDRLWRLLSQVAPPTTPVELAELSYVAAQMRAAVSTRHASRLAIAVENVYETKIQQRSGALARILRAELPDVRFHLVGLYPLGRLWVRDADGGIRLNLHTHDPGRWAVDEHGRRIDLIQLATDLYAEAARPLAGHG
;
A
#
# COMPACT_ATOMS: atom_id res chain seq x y z
N MET A 1 5.76 -23.30 7.39
CA MET A 1 6.99 -22.48 7.49
C MET A 1 6.79 -21.26 6.62
N THR A 2 7.18 -20.07 7.08
CA THR A 2 7.07 -18.83 6.28
C THR A 2 8.35 -18.65 5.48
N THR A 3 8.21 -18.35 4.20
CA THR A 3 9.34 -18.26 3.27
C THR A 3 9.42 -16.84 2.71
N LEU A 4 10.64 -16.29 2.68
CA LEU A 4 10.96 -15.07 1.97
C LEU A 4 11.78 -15.40 0.73
N HIS A 5 11.52 -14.67 -0.33
CA HIS A 5 12.17 -14.84 -1.62
C HIS A 5 12.93 -13.57 -1.95
N VAL A 6 14.25 -13.68 -2.15
CA VAL A 6 15.12 -12.54 -2.45
C VAL A 6 15.59 -12.64 -3.90
N LEU A 7 15.32 -11.57 -4.66
CA LEU A 7 15.66 -11.40 -6.06
C LEU A 7 16.93 -10.57 -6.18
N ASP A 8 18.02 -11.17 -6.63
CA ASP A 8 19.28 -10.49 -6.87
C ASP A 8 19.30 -9.87 -8.27
N GLN A 9 19.36 -8.54 -8.33
CA GLN A 9 19.32 -7.77 -9.57
C GLN A 9 20.68 -7.14 -9.86
N LEU A 10 21.48 -7.80 -10.71
CA LEU A 10 22.76 -7.28 -11.20
C LEU A 10 22.56 -6.46 -12.48
N GLY A 11 22.37 -5.15 -12.33
CA GLY A 11 22.33 -4.19 -13.46
C GLY A 11 21.18 -4.41 -14.46
N MET A 12 21.10 -3.57 -15.49
CA MET A 12 19.93 -3.52 -16.39
C MET A 12 19.85 -4.64 -17.45
N SER A 13 20.86 -5.50 -17.60
CA SER A 13 20.93 -6.46 -18.71
C SER A 13 20.88 -7.95 -18.34
N SER A 14 20.89 -8.31 -17.05
CA SER A 14 20.83 -9.72 -16.61
C SER A 14 19.45 -10.09 -16.06
N THR A 15 19.04 -11.34 -16.26
CA THR A 15 17.82 -11.87 -15.64
C THR A 15 18.07 -12.00 -14.13
N PRO A 16 17.17 -11.48 -13.26
CA PRO A 16 17.30 -11.58 -11.81
C PRO A 16 17.51 -13.02 -11.32
N ARG A 17 18.29 -13.21 -10.25
CA ARG A 17 18.44 -14.52 -9.60
C ARG A 17 17.53 -14.65 -8.39
N LEU A 18 16.83 -15.76 -8.25
CA LEU A 18 15.92 -16.03 -7.13
C LEU A 18 16.61 -16.90 -6.07
N SER A 19 16.62 -16.41 -4.83
CA SER A 19 17.06 -17.15 -3.64
C SER A 19 15.93 -17.24 -2.62
N ARG A 20 15.99 -18.26 -1.76
CA ARG A 20 14.97 -18.57 -0.75
C ARG A 20 15.55 -18.45 0.65
N ILE A 21 14.80 -17.83 1.56
CA ILE A 21 15.12 -17.71 2.98
C ILE A 21 13.95 -18.28 3.78
N ASP A 22 14.16 -19.42 4.43
CA ASP A 22 13.17 -19.99 5.34
C ASP A 22 13.24 -19.31 6.72
N LEU A 23 12.09 -18.79 7.15
CA LEU A 23 11.92 -18.26 8.50
C LEU A 23 11.63 -19.41 9.46
N ALA A 24 12.33 -19.40 10.58
CA ALA A 24 12.20 -20.45 11.57
C ALA A 24 10.85 -20.31 12.31
N PRO A 25 10.30 -21.39 12.90
CA PRO A 25 9.16 -21.29 13.79
C PRO A 25 9.46 -20.37 14.98
N GLY A 26 8.44 -19.66 15.49
CA GLY A 26 8.59 -18.74 16.62
C GLY A 26 9.19 -19.41 17.87
N GLY A 27 9.95 -18.64 18.66
CA GLY A 27 10.60 -19.12 19.90
C GLY A 27 12.10 -19.45 19.77
N LEU A 28 12.65 -19.38 18.56
CA LEU A 28 14.09 -19.54 18.32
C LEU A 28 14.88 -18.24 18.54
N PRO A 29 16.19 -18.31 18.83
CA PRO A 29 17.03 -17.12 18.98
C PRO A 29 17.00 -16.27 17.70
N ALA A 30 17.20 -14.96 17.87
CA ALA A 30 17.19 -14.04 16.74
C ALA A 30 18.21 -14.45 15.68
N ARG A 31 17.77 -14.51 14.42
CA ARG A 31 18.55 -14.90 13.27
C ARG A 31 18.73 -13.70 12.35
N HIS A 32 19.98 -13.41 12.00
CA HIS A 32 20.27 -12.46 10.93
C HIS A 32 19.78 -13.03 9.60
N LEU A 33 18.98 -12.28 8.86
CA LEU A 33 18.49 -12.68 7.54
C LEU A 33 19.43 -12.16 6.44
N THR A 34 19.74 -10.88 6.51
CA THR A 34 20.57 -10.12 5.56
C THR A 34 20.80 -8.72 6.14
N ASP A 35 21.67 -7.90 5.54
CA ASP A 35 22.05 -6.58 6.05
C ASP A 35 20.84 -5.74 6.52
N GLY A 36 20.81 -5.46 7.81
CA GLY A 36 19.75 -4.66 8.47
C GLY A 36 18.49 -5.45 8.80
N TRP A 37 18.34 -6.69 8.35
CA TRP A 37 17.15 -7.51 8.53
C TRP A 37 17.36 -8.68 9.47
N TRP A 38 16.43 -8.82 10.40
CA TRP A 38 16.48 -9.83 11.46
C TRP A 38 15.14 -10.53 11.59
N HIS A 39 15.18 -11.81 11.92
CA HIS A 39 14.04 -12.59 12.38
C HIS A 39 14.22 -12.86 13.86
N ALA A 40 13.23 -12.53 14.69
CA ALA A 40 13.34 -12.60 16.14
C ALA A 40 12.00 -12.95 16.79
N SER A 41 12.05 -13.53 17.99
CA SER A 41 10.86 -13.65 18.83
C SER A 41 10.55 -12.34 19.55
N ALA A 42 9.30 -12.16 19.98
CA ALA A 42 8.89 -10.96 20.72
C ALA A 42 9.60 -10.80 22.07
N GLU A 43 9.94 -11.92 22.73
CA GLU A 43 10.53 -11.95 24.08
C GLU A 43 12.06 -12.11 24.06
N GLY A 44 12.61 -12.77 23.04
CA GLY A 44 14.03 -13.12 22.93
C GLY A 44 14.86 -12.20 22.03
N ALA A 45 14.31 -11.07 21.60
CA ALA A 45 15.00 -10.14 20.71
C ALA A 45 16.26 -9.51 21.39
N PRO A 46 17.44 -9.57 20.74
CA PRO A 46 18.65 -8.96 21.27
C PRO A 46 18.55 -7.43 21.27
N HIS A 47 19.43 -6.76 22.02
CA HIS A 47 19.65 -5.33 21.82
C HIS A 47 20.28 -5.11 20.43
N PRO A 48 19.81 -4.16 19.60
CA PRO A 48 18.84 -3.08 19.87
C PRO A 48 17.36 -3.39 19.55
N LEU A 49 17.03 -4.58 19.06
CA LEU A 49 15.69 -4.93 18.55
C LEU A 49 14.60 -5.02 19.63
N ARG A 50 14.99 -5.31 20.88
CA ARG A 50 14.07 -5.59 22.01
C ARG A 50 12.95 -4.57 22.20
N LYS A 51 13.25 -3.27 22.13
CA LYS A 51 12.24 -2.22 22.38
C LYS A 51 11.20 -2.15 21.26
N ALA A 52 11.64 -2.29 20.01
CA ALA A 52 10.77 -2.21 18.84
C ALA A 52 9.86 -3.45 18.74
N THR A 53 10.39 -4.64 18.97
CA THR A 53 9.63 -5.91 18.99
C THR A 53 8.58 -5.91 20.09
N ALA A 54 8.93 -5.53 21.33
CA ALA A 54 7.96 -5.43 22.42
C ALA A 54 6.85 -4.39 22.15
N ARG A 55 7.19 -3.26 21.52
CA ARG A 55 6.18 -2.25 21.12
C ARG A 55 5.29 -2.75 19.99
N ALA A 56 5.84 -3.46 19.01
CA ALA A 56 5.07 -4.04 17.92
C ALA A 56 4.11 -5.12 18.44
N ALA A 57 4.58 -6.01 19.31
CA ALA A 57 3.74 -7.00 20.00
C ALA A 57 2.56 -6.33 20.70
N ARG A 58 2.79 -5.37 21.60
CA ARG A 58 1.69 -4.68 22.31
C ARG A 58 0.68 -4.00 21.38
N ARG A 59 1.13 -3.33 20.32
CA ARG A 59 0.22 -2.70 19.34
C ARG A 59 -0.65 -3.73 18.65
N HIS A 60 -0.06 -4.86 18.28
CA HIS A 60 -0.74 -5.95 17.62
C HIS A 60 -1.74 -6.65 18.53
N GLN A 61 -1.35 -6.96 19.77
CA GLN A 61 -2.23 -7.52 20.78
C GLN A 61 -3.42 -6.59 21.07
N HIS A 62 -3.15 -5.29 21.21
CA HIS A 62 -4.21 -4.30 21.45
C HIS A 62 -5.19 -4.22 20.27
N LEU A 63 -4.70 -4.11 19.03
CA LEU A 63 -5.58 -3.99 17.88
C LEU A 63 -6.38 -5.27 17.63
N LEU A 64 -5.72 -6.43 17.60
CA LEU A 64 -6.42 -7.67 17.26
C LEU A 64 -7.25 -8.17 18.42
N GLY A 65 -6.83 -7.94 19.66
CA GLY A 65 -7.67 -8.23 20.81
C GLY A 65 -8.94 -7.39 20.84
N TYR A 66 -8.85 -6.12 20.41
CA TYR A 66 -10.02 -5.29 20.16
C TYR A 66 -10.90 -5.85 19.03
N LEU A 67 -10.33 -6.11 17.84
CA LEU A 67 -11.10 -6.51 16.66
C LEU A 67 -11.74 -7.90 16.78
N TRP A 68 -11.10 -8.82 17.53
CA TRP A 68 -11.52 -10.22 17.62
C TRP A 68 -12.13 -10.57 18.97
N ASN A 69 -12.18 -9.61 19.90
CA ASN A 69 -12.66 -9.80 21.26
C ASN A 69 -12.03 -11.02 21.96
N THR A 70 -10.72 -11.18 21.82
CA THR A 70 -9.97 -12.35 22.32
C THR A 70 -8.52 -12.00 22.62
N ASP A 71 -7.85 -12.76 23.48
CA ASP A 71 -6.42 -12.57 23.69
C ASP A 71 -5.62 -13.08 22.50
N VAL A 72 -4.76 -12.20 21.96
CA VAL A 72 -3.87 -12.53 20.85
C VAL A 72 -2.45 -12.59 21.37
N SER A 73 -1.74 -13.67 21.05
CA SER A 73 -0.30 -13.78 21.28
C SER A 73 0.47 -13.52 20.00
N VAL A 74 1.61 -12.84 20.14
CA VAL A 74 2.54 -12.58 19.03
C VAL A 74 3.89 -13.14 19.40
N THR A 75 4.29 -14.21 18.74
CA THR A 75 5.53 -14.93 19.04
C THR A 75 6.65 -14.65 18.06
N ASP A 76 6.32 -14.07 16.90
CA ASP A 76 7.20 -14.01 15.75
C ASP A 76 7.33 -12.58 15.19
N MET A 77 8.53 -12.17 14.78
CA MET A 77 8.81 -10.83 14.26
C MET A 77 9.86 -10.86 13.15
N VAL A 78 9.63 -10.06 12.11
CA VAL A 78 10.68 -9.61 11.19
C VAL A 78 11.01 -8.17 11.54
N CYS A 79 12.29 -7.82 11.64
CA CYS A 79 12.76 -6.49 12.01
C CYS A 79 13.68 -5.92 10.94
N GLU A 80 13.49 -4.64 10.64
CA GLU A 80 14.37 -3.81 9.83
C GLU A 80 15.09 -2.83 10.76
N ARG A 81 16.41 -2.80 10.69
CA ARG A 81 17.26 -1.82 11.35
C ARG A 81 17.79 -0.86 10.30
N ASP A 82 17.62 0.44 10.54
CA ASP A 82 18.27 1.47 9.75
C ASP A 82 19.79 1.39 9.96
N LEU A 83 20.52 1.24 8.86
CA LEU A 83 21.98 1.10 8.87
C LEU A 83 22.70 2.43 8.62
N ARG A 84 21.96 3.52 8.36
CA ARG A 84 22.57 4.83 8.10
C ARG A 84 23.29 5.34 9.36
N PRO A 85 24.50 5.92 9.22
CA PRO A 85 25.23 6.46 10.37
C PRO A 85 24.39 7.45 11.19
N GLY A 86 24.31 7.24 12.51
CA GLY A 86 23.52 8.09 13.41
C GLY A 86 22.02 7.80 13.47
N HIS A 87 21.52 6.82 12.69
CA HIS A 87 20.14 6.36 12.74
C HIS A 87 20.05 5.00 13.46
N GLU A 88 19.36 4.95 14.60
CA GLU A 88 19.13 3.72 15.37
C GLU A 88 17.67 3.24 15.34
N THR A 89 16.92 3.62 14.30
CA THR A 89 15.52 3.24 14.19
C THR A 89 15.38 1.76 13.82
N VAL A 90 14.54 1.06 14.56
CA VAL A 90 14.14 -0.33 14.27
C VAL A 90 12.65 -0.37 14.00
N THR A 91 12.26 -0.87 12.83
CA THR A 91 10.89 -1.20 12.48
C THR A 91 10.68 -2.69 12.71
N ALA A 92 9.63 -3.05 13.45
CA ALA A 92 9.28 -4.45 13.71
C ALA A 92 7.90 -4.77 13.11
N TYR A 93 7.85 -5.86 12.36
CA TYR A 93 6.68 -6.42 11.69
C TYR A 93 6.28 -7.70 12.44
N SER A 94 5.12 -7.66 13.06
CA SER A 94 4.62 -8.75 13.90
C SER A 94 4.02 -9.87 13.06
N GLY A 95 4.42 -11.11 13.33
CA GLY A 95 3.87 -12.29 12.71
C GLY A 95 2.42 -12.51 13.14
N LEU A 96 1.51 -12.36 12.17
CA LEU A 96 0.08 -12.57 12.28
C LEU A 96 -0.27 -13.91 11.64
N ARG A 97 -0.76 -14.87 12.44
CA ARG A 97 -1.23 -16.15 11.90
C ARG A 97 -2.68 -16.06 11.43
N LEU A 98 -2.86 -16.07 10.11
CA LEU A 98 -4.15 -16.09 9.42
C LEU A 98 -4.25 -17.40 8.68
N GLN A 99 -5.31 -18.18 8.95
CA GLN A 99 -5.45 -19.54 8.42
C GLN A 99 -4.15 -20.35 8.67
N ASP A 100 -3.51 -20.85 7.61
CA ASP A 100 -2.30 -21.69 7.66
C ASP A 100 -0.99 -20.92 7.45
N ALA A 101 -1.08 -19.60 7.33
CA ALA A 101 0.07 -18.76 7.02
C ALA A 101 0.35 -17.71 8.09
N THR A 102 1.64 -17.44 8.30
CA THR A 102 2.08 -16.25 9.03
C THR A 102 2.34 -15.11 8.03
N HIS A 103 1.80 -13.95 8.33
CA HIS A 103 2.02 -12.70 7.62
C HIS A 103 2.68 -11.70 8.57
N HIS A 104 3.81 -11.12 8.20
CA HIS A 104 4.45 -10.10 9.04
C HIS A 104 3.84 -8.74 8.75
N VAL A 105 3.25 -8.11 9.76
CA VAL A 105 2.45 -6.89 9.60
C VAL A 105 2.96 -5.81 10.53
N PHE A 106 3.18 -4.61 10.00
CA PHE A 106 3.34 -3.40 10.81
C PHE A 106 1.98 -2.76 11.05
N ILE A 107 1.70 -2.34 12.28
CA ILE A 107 0.43 -1.73 12.67
C ILE A 107 0.63 -0.24 12.98
N GLY A 108 -0.11 0.61 12.28
CA GLY A 108 -0.20 2.05 12.51
C GLY A 108 -1.50 2.45 13.19
N GLY A 109 -1.48 3.47 14.03
CA GLY A 109 -2.66 3.94 14.75
C GLY A 109 -3.06 3.06 15.94
N ALA A 110 -4.30 3.26 16.42
CA ALA A 110 -4.90 2.52 17.51
C ALA A 110 -6.42 2.44 17.30
N PRO A 111 -7.09 1.36 17.74
CA PRO A 111 -8.54 1.27 17.72
C PRO A 111 -9.17 2.36 18.62
N PRO A 112 -10.48 2.65 18.49
CA PRO A 112 -11.20 3.50 19.44
C PRO A 112 -11.06 2.94 20.86
N ALA A 113 -10.80 3.80 21.83
CA ALA A 113 -10.67 3.40 23.24
C ALA A 113 -12.02 3.42 23.98
N ASP A 114 -13.02 4.08 23.40
CA ASP A 114 -14.30 4.43 23.99
C ASP A 114 -15.49 3.72 23.33
N VAL A 115 -15.26 2.85 22.35
CA VAL A 115 -16.29 2.14 21.58
C VAL A 115 -15.92 0.67 21.50
N ALA A 116 -16.74 -0.24 22.02
CA ALA A 116 -16.51 -1.67 21.86
C ALA A 116 -16.67 -2.09 20.40
N VAL A 117 -16.02 -3.17 19.99
CA VAL A 117 -16.08 -3.65 18.59
C VAL A 117 -17.51 -3.98 18.15
N ASP A 118 -18.33 -4.55 19.05
CA ASP A 118 -19.72 -4.91 18.79
C ASP A 118 -20.64 -3.68 18.62
N ASP A 119 -20.21 -2.52 19.11
CA ASP A 119 -20.94 -1.25 18.99
C ASP A 119 -20.53 -0.45 17.74
N LEU A 120 -19.61 -0.97 16.93
CA LEU A 120 -19.23 -0.35 15.66
C LEU A 120 -20.38 -0.48 14.65
N HIS A 121 -20.74 0.66 14.06
CA HIS A 121 -21.73 0.70 12.99
C HIS A 121 -21.19 0.10 11.69
N GLU A 122 -19.89 0.28 11.42
CA GLU A 122 -19.22 -0.25 10.24
C GLU A 122 -17.71 -0.34 10.46
N VAL A 123 -17.09 -1.40 9.92
CA VAL A 123 -15.65 -1.46 9.66
C VAL A 123 -15.41 -1.36 8.16
N THR A 124 -14.73 -0.31 7.70
CA THR A 124 -14.32 -0.16 6.31
C THR A 124 -12.85 -0.54 6.14
N LEU A 125 -12.55 -1.49 5.26
CA LEU A 125 -11.18 -1.74 4.80
C LEU A 125 -10.91 -0.93 3.55
N ILE A 126 -9.78 -0.23 3.55
CA ILE A 126 -9.30 0.50 2.38
C ILE A 126 -8.04 -0.21 1.90
N SER A 127 -7.98 -0.55 0.62
CA SER A 127 -6.81 -1.21 0.05
C SER A 127 -6.67 -0.88 -1.42
N GLY A 128 -5.45 -0.67 -1.90
CA GLY A 128 -5.19 -0.45 -3.31
C GLY A 128 -3.77 -0.81 -3.72
N GLY A 129 -3.50 -0.66 -5.01
CA GLY A 129 -2.16 -0.82 -5.58
C GLY A 129 -1.88 0.32 -6.54
N CYS A 130 -0.67 0.86 -6.49
CA CYS A 130 -0.25 1.88 -7.46
C CYS A 130 -0.15 1.29 -8.87
N HIS A 131 -0.55 2.07 -9.88
CA HIS A 131 -0.30 1.74 -11.27
C HIS A 131 1.18 1.88 -11.61
N PHE A 132 1.64 1.04 -12.55
CA PHE A 132 2.93 1.10 -13.23
C PHE A 132 4.14 1.17 -12.30
N SER A 133 5.04 0.19 -12.41
CA SER A 133 6.35 0.30 -11.77
C SER A 133 7.28 1.29 -12.48
N THR A 134 8.47 1.53 -11.90
CA THR A 134 9.59 2.25 -12.54
C THR A 134 10.00 1.69 -13.91
N ARG A 135 9.73 0.41 -14.17
CA ARG A 135 10.02 -0.25 -15.44
C ARG A 135 8.86 -0.13 -16.43
N ALA A 136 7.63 -0.20 -15.94
CA ALA A 136 6.44 -0.28 -16.78
C ALA A 136 5.99 1.06 -17.38
N ALA A 137 6.39 2.19 -16.80
CA ALA A 137 6.08 3.50 -17.37
C ALA A 137 7.26 4.46 -17.31
N GLN A 138 7.75 4.84 -18.49
CA GLN A 138 8.95 5.66 -18.65
C GLN A 138 8.70 6.77 -19.67
N LEU A 139 9.26 7.94 -19.39
CA LEU A 139 9.40 9.03 -20.36
C LEU A 139 10.63 8.78 -21.23
N ILE A 140 10.54 9.18 -22.50
CA ILE A 140 11.67 9.24 -23.43
C ILE A 140 11.98 10.72 -23.67
N THR A 141 13.20 11.14 -23.35
CA THR A 141 13.63 12.54 -23.52
C THR A 141 14.25 12.80 -24.90
N GLU A 142 14.47 14.07 -25.25
CA GLU A 142 15.14 14.45 -26.51
C GLU A 142 16.54 13.84 -26.65
N SER A 143 17.28 13.66 -25.55
CA SER A 143 18.57 12.95 -25.54
C SER A 143 18.46 11.43 -25.65
N GLY A 144 17.24 10.88 -25.70
CA GLY A 144 16.98 9.44 -25.73
C GLY A 144 17.04 8.75 -24.35
N ARG A 145 17.24 9.50 -23.27
CA ARG A 145 17.24 8.97 -21.90
C ARG A 145 15.84 8.48 -21.53
N ARG A 146 15.81 7.40 -20.74
CA ARG A 146 14.57 6.87 -20.15
C ARG A 146 14.46 7.29 -18.70
N VAL A 147 13.37 7.96 -18.36
CA VAL A 147 13.11 8.45 -16.99
C VAL A 147 11.85 7.76 -16.46
N PRO A 148 11.93 6.96 -15.39
CA PRO A 148 10.73 6.40 -14.76
C PRO A 148 9.74 7.49 -14.37
N ILE A 149 8.46 7.35 -14.73
CA ILE A 149 7.44 8.36 -14.37
C ILE A 149 7.33 8.48 -12.85
N THR A 150 7.46 7.35 -12.14
CA THR A 150 7.35 7.29 -10.68
C THR A 150 8.47 8.05 -9.94
N SER A 151 9.65 8.24 -10.54
CA SER A 151 10.72 9.05 -9.94
C SER A 151 10.43 10.56 -9.97
N LEU A 152 9.43 10.99 -10.75
CA LEU A 152 9.06 12.41 -10.85
C LEU A 152 8.22 12.92 -9.67
N ARG A 153 7.81 12.05 -8.75
CA ARG A 153 7.15 12.47 -7.50
C ARG A 153 7.99 13.47 -6.69
N HIS A 154 9.32 13.33 -6.75
CA HIS A 154 10.26 14.19 -6.03
C HIS A 154 11.34 14.79 -6.94
N GLY A 155 11.29 14.52 -8.24
CA GLY A 155 12.31 14.89 -9.20
C GLY A 155 11.82 15.81 -10.31
N GLN A 156 12.71 16.07 -11.25
CA GLN A 156 12.42 16.77 -12.49
C GLN A 156 12.97 15.97 -13.67
N VAL A 157 12.42 16.17 -14.85
CA VAL A 157 12.99 15.58 -16.07
C VAL A 157 14.29 16.33 -16.42
N GLY A 158 14.25 17.66 -16.40
CA GLY A 158 15.38 18.54 -16.72
C GLY A 158 15.64 18.74 -18.21
N GLU A 159 14.80 18.16 -19.08
CA GLU A 159 14.87 18.28 -20.54
C GLU A 159 13.48 17.97 -21.12
N ARG A 160 13.28 18.25 -22.41
CA ARG A 160 12.02 18.00 -23.09
C ARG A 160 11.80 16.52 -23.33
N VAL A 161 10.55 16.10 -23.17
CA VAL A 161 10.07 14.74 -23.38
C VAL A 161 9.45 14.63 -24.77
N VAL A 162 9.87 13.59 -25.50
CA VAL A 162 9.42 13.31 -26.88
C VAL A 162 8.51 12.09 -26.98
N GLY A 163 8.44 11.25 -25.93
CA GLY A 163 7.63 10.05 -25.98
C GLY A 163 7.37 9.39 -24.63
N LEU A 164 6.48 8.40 -24.66
CA LEU A 164 6.19 7.49 -23.56
C LEU A 164 6.57 6.07 -23.98
N ARG A 165 7.19 5.33 -23.07
CA ARG A 165 7.35 3.88 -23.15
C ARG A 165 6.51 3.28 -22.04
N LEU A 166 5.51 2.51 -22.45
CA LEU A 166 4.55 1.87 -21.55
C LEU A 166 4.59 0.36 -21.78
N ASP A 167 4.57 -0.39 -20.70
CA ASP A 167 4.34 -1.83 -20.72
C ASP A 167 2.85 -2.10 -20.53
N ASP A 168 2.25 -2.88 -21.42
CA ASP A 168 0.83 -3.20 -21.36
C ASP A 168 0.52 -4.34 -20.38
N GLU A 169 1.51 -5.14 -19.98
CA GLU A 169 1.34 -6.20 -18.99
C GLU A 169 1.34 -5.64 -17.56
N LEU A 170 0.61 -6.28 -16.65
CA LEU A 170 0.66 -5.95 -15.22
C LEU A 170 2.04 -6.32 -14.67
N THR A 171 2.55 -5.48 -13.77
CA THR A 171 3.87 -5.69 -13.16
C THR A 171 3.79 -6.70 -12.03
N ILE A 172 4.96 -7.18 -11.62
CA ILE A 172 5.07 -7.96 -10.39
C ILE A 172 4.60 -7.18 -9.17
N SER A 173 4.86 -5.87 -9.09
CA SER A 173 4.40 -5.05 -7.95
C SER A 173 2.88 -4.98 -7.88
N GLU A 174 2.21 -4.80 -9.02
CA GLU A 174 0.75 -4.75 -9.11
C GLU A 174 0.13 -6.09 -8.74
N THR A 175 0.69 -7.20 -9.25
CA THR A 175 0.18 -8.55 -8.98
C THR A 175 0.41 -8.95 -7.51
N GLU A 176 1.62 -8.76 -7.00
CA GLU A 176 1.97 -9.10 -5.62
C GLU A 176 1.14 -8.30 -4.62
N THR A 177 0.99 -6.98 -4.85
CA THR A 177 0.16 -6.13 -3.99
C THR A 177 -1.29 -6.57 -4.01
N ALA A 178 -1.84 -6.84 -5.21
CA ALA A 178 -3.21 -7.29 -5.38
C ALA A 178 -3.46 -8.68 -4.77
N ALA A 179 -2.44 -9.52 -4.57
CA ALA A 179 -2.59 -10.82 -3.91
C ALA A 179 -2.39 -10.71 -2.38
N ARG A 180 -1.37 -9.97 -1.94
CA ARG A 180 -1.00 -9.84 -0.52
C ARG A 180 -2.05 -9.11 0.30
N LEU A 181 -2.46 -7.91 -0.15
CA LEU A 181 -3.32 -7.05 0.67
C LEU A 181 -4.69 -7.69 0.93
N PRO A 182 -5.38 -8.26 -0.07
CA PRO A 182 -6.65 -8.94 0.18
C PRO A 182 -6.53 -10.15 1.09
N THR A 183 -5.47 -10.95 0.94
CA THR A 183 -5.25 -12.15 1.79
C THR A 183 -5.15 -11.75 3.27
N VAL A 184 -4.32 -10.75 3.59
CA VAL A 184 -4.16 -10.29 4.97
C VAL A 184 -5.43 -9.61 5.48
N GLY A 185 -6.04 -8.75 4.68
CA GLY A 185 -7.25 -8.04 5.06
C GLY A 185 -8.44 -8.98 5.31
N ALA A 186 -8.68 -9.95 4.42
CA ALA A 186 -9.72 -10.97 4.58
C ALA A 186 -9.48 -11.83 5.83
N GLY A 187 -8.23 -12.22 6.09
CA GLY A 187 -7.90 -12.98 7.30
C GLY A 187 -8.20 -12.20 8.59
N VAL A 188 -7.93 -10.89 8.64
CA VAL A 188 -8.31 -10.05 9.78
C VAL A 188 -9.83 -9.93 9.92
N LEU A 189 -10.52 -9.73 8.79
CA LEU A 189 -11.98 -9.61 8.75
C LEU A 189 -12.71 -10.87 9.20
N SER A 190 -12.16 -12.04 8.89
CA SER A 190 -12.79 -13.34 9.19
C SER A 190 -13.11 -13.57 10.66
N ARG A 191 -12.49 -12.78 11.55
CA ARG A 191 -12.61 -12.90 13.01
C ARG A 191 -13.25 -11.67 13.67
N ILE A 192 -13.66 -10.67 12.91
CA ILE A 192 -14.49 -9.58 13.45
C ILE A 192 -15.86 -10.16 13.82
N PRO A 193 -16.50 -9.77 14.93
CA PRO A 193 -17.81 -10.30 15.31
C PRO A 193 -18.84 -10.25 14.17
N PRO A 194 -19.67 -11.30 13.98
CA PRO A 194 -20.61 -11.44 12.86
C PRO A 194 -21.64 -10.31 12.77
N GLY A 195 -21.98 -9.67 13.89
CA GLY A 195 -22.94 -8.57 13.95
C GLY A 195 -22.44 -7.24 13.36
N VAL A 196 -21.12 -7.08 13.19
CA VAL A 196 -20.53 -5.79 12.74
C VAL A 196 -20.52 -5.72 11.21
N PRO A 197 -21.16 -4.73 10.57
CA PRO A 197 -21.09 -4.56 9.12
C PRO A 197 -19.66 -4.29 8.64
N VAL A 198 -19.31 -4.88 7.50
CA VAL A 198 -17.98 -4.73 6.89
C VAL A 198 -18.10 -4.33 5.43
N ARG A 199 -17.28 -3.36 5.03
CA ARG A 199 -17.16 -2.89 3.64
C ARG A 199 -15.70 -2.88 3.20
N VAL A 200 -15.45 -3.16 1.93
CA VAL A 200 -14.13 -3.03 1.30
C VAL A 200 -14.19 -1.96 0.22
N VAL A 201 -13.28 -1.00 0.30
CA VAL A 201 -13.08 0.06 -0.69
C VAL A 201 -11.72 -0.15 -1.35
N LEU A 202 -11.73 -0.31 -2.67
CA LEU A 202 -10.56 -0.42 -3.50
C LEU A 202 -10.08 0.98 -3.90
N ASP A 203 -8.99 1.44 -3.28
CA ASP A 203 -8.41 2.76 -3.53
C ASP A 203 -7.25 2.65 -4.54
N VAL A 204 -7.60 2.20 -5.75
CA VAL A 204 -6.63 2.09 -6.86
C VAL A 204 -6.52 3.48 -7.53
N PRO A 205 -5.36 4.15 -7.48
CA PRO A 205 -5.31 5.59 -7.74
C PRO A 205 -5.37 5.94 -9.22
N HIS A 206 -6.47 6.53 -9.68
CA HIS A 206 -6.64 6.88 -11.09
C HIS A 206 -6.09 8.29 -11.36
N THR A 207 -6.83 9.33 -10.98
CA THR A 207 -6.44 10.73 -11.20
C THR A 207 -5.18 11.10 -10.41
N ALA A 208 -4.97 10.58 -9.20
CA ALA A 208 -3.70 10.82 -8.49
C ALA A 208 -2.47 10.35 -9.28
N THR A 209 -2.59 9.26 -10.05
CA THR A 209 -1.51 8.78 -10.91
C THR A 209 -1.28 9.70 -12.12
N THR A 210 -2.34 10.28 -12.69
CA THR A 210 -2.21 11.22 -13.83
C THR A 210 -1.50 12.51 -13.42
N LEU A 211 -1.72 12.98 -12.19
CA LEU A 211 -1.12 14.21 -11.65
C LEU A 211 0.41 14.15 -11.51
N ILE A 212 1.03 12.97 -11.52
CA ILE A 212 2.50 12.81 -11.41
C ILE A 212 3.24 13.62 -12.49
N LEU A 213 2.69 13.67 -13.72
CA LEU A 213 3.32 14.37 -14.84
C LEU A 213 2.89 15.84 -14.96
N LEU A 214 1.87 16.29 -14.22
CA LEU A 214 1.32 17.63 -14.39
C LEU A 214 2.37 18.72 -14.14
N ARG A 215 3.21 18.57 -13.12
CA ARG A 215 4.26 19.55 -12.82
C ARG A 215 5.31 19.65 -13.92
N ALA A 216 5.67 18.54 -14.56
CA ALA A 216 6.57 18.54 -15.71
C ALA A 216 5.92 19.21 -16.93
N ALA A 217 4.61 19.03 -17.12
CA ALA A 217 3.86 19.73 -18.16
C ALA A 217 3.74 21.24 -17.90
N GLN A 218 3.53 21.65 -16.64
CA GLN A 218 3.50 23.07 -16.24
C GLN A 218 4.84 23.77 -16.50
N ARG A 219 5.97 23.04 -16.43
CA ARG A 219 7.31 23.54 -16.81
C ARG A 219 7.60 23.47 -18.31
N GLY A 220 6.69 22.94 -19.13
CA GLY A 220 6.91 22.75 -20.57
C GLY A 220 7.82 21.57 -20.94
N GLU A 221 8.22 20.72 -19.97
CA GLU A 221 9.02 19.52 -20.23
C GLU A 221 8.20 18.44 -20.93
N VAL A 222 6.91 18.32 -20.56
CA VAL A 222 5.95 17.38 -21.13
C VAL A 222 4.87 18.16 -21.88
N SER A 223 4.65 17.84 -23.16
CA SER A 223 3.58 18.49 -23.93
C SER A 223 2.18 18.09 -23.42
N PRO A 224 1.14 18.95 -23.60
CA PRO A 224 -0.24 18.60 -23.26
C PRO A 224 -0.71 17.29 -23.90
N ARG A 225 -0.27 17.05 -25.15
CA ARG A 225 -0.56 15.82 -25.89
C ARG A 225 0.03 14.58 -25.22
N LEU A 226 1.29 14.64 -24.79
CA LEU A 226 1.93 13.52 -24.08
C LEU A 226 1.27 13.28 -22.72
N LEU A 227 0.89 14.34 -22.01
CA LEU A 227 0.16 14.21 -20.75
C LEU A 227 -1.23 13.60 -20.97
N LEU A 228 -1.94 13.95 -22.04
CA LEU A 228 -3.21 13.30 -22.39
C LEU A 228 -3.03 11.81 -22.70
N GLN A 229 -1.98 11.43 -23.43
CA GLN A 229 -1.65 10.01 -23.66
C GLN A 229 -1.35 9.26 -22.35
N TRP A 230 -0.69 9.91 -21.40
CA TRP A 230 -0.52 9.35 -20.05
C TRP A 230 -1.86 9.15 -19.33
N CYS A 231 -2.75 10.16 -19.38
CA CYS A 231 -4.10 10.03 -18.83
C CYS A 231 -4.87 8.86 -19.45
N ASP A 232 -4.75 8.64 -20.77
CA ASP A 232 -5.38 7.53 -21.48
C ASP A 232 -4.80 6.17 -21.06
N ALA A 233 -3.47 6.09 -20.91
CA ALA A 233 -2.80 4.88 -20.46
C ALA A 233 -3.20 4.48 -19.03
N VAL A 234 -3.28 5.47 -18.13
CA VAL A 234 -3.76 5.25 -16.75
C VAL A 234 -5.23 4.82 -16.76
N ALA A 235 -6.08 5.48 -17.55
CA ALA A 235 -7.49 5.12 -17.67
C ALA A 235 -7.72 3.71 -18.24
N ALA A 236 -6.87 3.26 -19.18
CA ALA A 236 -6.94 1.90 -19.72
C ALA A 236 -6.46 0.85 -18.71
N ARG A 237 -5.46 1.16 -17.89
CA ARG A 237 -4.88 0.22 -16.90
C ARG A 237 -5.71 0.11 -15.63
N HIS A 238 -6.34 1.20 -15.20
CA HIS A 238 -7.13 1.26 -13.97
C HIS A 238 -8.19 0.18 -13.81
N PRO A 239 -9.12 -0.03 -14.77
CA PRO A 239 -10.14 -1.08 -14.61
C PRO A 239 -9.54 -2.49 -14.55
N ARG A 240 -8.39 -2.73 -15.19
CA ARG A 240 -7.69 -4.03 -15.12
C ARG A 240 -7.15 -4.29 -13.72
N LEU A 241 -6.49 -3.29 -13.13
CA LEU A 241 -5.93 -3.39 -11.78
C LEU A 241 -7.04 -3.45 -10.72
N ALA A 242 -8.06 -2.59 -10.82
CA ALA A 242 -9.21 -2.62 -9.92
C ALA A 242 -9.95 -3.96 -9.97
N ARG A 243 -10.13 -4.54 -11.16
CA ARG A 243 -10.70 -5.89 -11.32
C ARG A 243 -9.82 -6.96 -10.67
N LEU A 244 -8.51 -6.92 -10.87
CA LEU A 244 -7.58 -7.88 -10.24
C LEU A 244 -7.68 -7.82 -8.71
N HIS A 245 -7.68 -6.62 -8.12
CA HIS A 245 -7.89 -6.44 -6.69
C HIS A 245 -9.25 -6.98 -6.23
N ALA A 246 -10.32 -6.67 -6.96
CA ALA A 246 -11.67 -7.13 -6.62
C ALA A 246 -11.77 -8.66 -6.68
N GLU A 247 -11.19 -9.31 -7.69
CA GLU A 247 -11.13 -10.77 -7.83
C GLU A 247 -10.37 -11.42 -6.68
N ASN A 248 -9.20 -10.89 -6.31
CA ASN A 248 -8.42 -11.41 -5.18
C ASN A 248 -9.10 -11.18 -3.83
N TRP A 249 -9.81 -10.06 -3.65
CA TRP A 249 -10.68 -9.86 -2.48
C TRP A 249 -11.80 -10.88 -2.41
N ARG A 250 -12.54 -11.11 -3.52
CA ARG A 250 -13.59 -12.13 -3.55
C ARG A 250 -13.03 -13.53 -3.26
N ALA A 251 -11.89 -13.88 -3.86
CA ALA A 251 -11.24 -15.16 -3.64
C ALA A 251 -10.81 -15.33 -2.17
N ALA A 252 -10.09 -14.35 -1.61
CA ALA A 252 -9.65 -14.38 -0.23
C ALA A 252 -10.84 -14.49 0.74
N LEU A 253 -11.91 -13.73 0.51
CA LEU A 253 -13.13 -13.79 1.34
C LEU A 253 -13.85 -15.13 1.22
N SER A 254 -13.95 -15.71 0.01
CA SER A 254 -14.58 -17.02 -0.20
C SER A 254 -13.84 -18.17 0.49
N SER A 255 -12.54 -18.00 0.76
CA SER A 255 -11.71 -18.96 1.48
C SER A 255 -11.83 -18.86 3.00
N THR A 256 -12.49 -17.82 3.50
CA THR A 256 -12.70 -17.61 4.93
C THR A 256 -14.12 -18.04 5.34
N PRO A 257 -14.33 -18.54 6.57
CA PRO A 257 -15.65 -18.91 7.08
C PRO A 257 -16.49 -17.67 7.45
N LEU A 258 -16.53 -16.66 6.59
CA LEU A 258 -17.31 -15.45 6.78
C LEU A 258 -18.77 -15.70 6.41
N ILE A 259 -19.64 -15.68 7.42
CA ILE A 259 -21.10 -15.73 7.23
C ILE A 259 -21.64 -14.29 7.12
N ARG A 260 -21.16 -13.50 6.14
CA ARG A 260 -21.78 -12.19 5.86
C ARG A 260 -21.59 -11.75 4.40
N PRO A 261 -22.60 -11.08 3.81
CA PRO A 261 -22.44 -10.44 2.51
C PRO A 261 -21.47 -9.27 2.63
N MET A 262 -20.52 -9.16 1.69
CA MET A 262 -19.56 -8.07 1.65
C MET A 262 -19.69 -7.29 0.35
N GLN A 263 -19.59 -5.97 0.49
CA GLN A 263 -19.54 -5.04 -0.63
C GLN A 263 -18.09 -4.67 -0.92
N VAL A 264 -17.69 -4.85 -2.18
CA VAL A 264 -16.39 -4.41 -2.70
C VAL A 264 -16.68 -3.29 -3.68
N GLU A 265 -16.26 -2.08 -3.34
CA GLU A 265 -16.49 -0.86 -4.12
C GLU A 265 -15.16 -0.30 -4.61
N VAL A 266 -15.14 0.41 -5.74
CA VAL A 266 -13.96 1.16 -6.19
C VAL A 266 -14.13 2.62 -5.79
N SER A 267 -13.10 3.21 -5.20
CA SER A 267 -13.07 4.62 -4.80
C SER A 267 -13.24 5.54 -6.01
N ALA A 268 -14.14 6.52 -5.93
CA ALA A 268 -14.32 7.57 -6.95
C ALA A 268 -13.29 8.70 -6.76
N GLU A 269 -12.00 8.35 -6.80
CA GLU A 269 -10.92 9.26 -6.46
C GLU A 269 -10.79 10.43 -7.47
N LEU A 270 -10.97 11.67 -7.00
CA LEU A 270 -10.68 12.90 -7.75
C LEU A 270 -11.32 12.93 -9.16
N GLU A 271 -12.52 12.36 -9.32
CA GLU A 271 -13.16 12.19 -10.63
C GLU A 271 -13.34 13.53 -11.37
N THR A 272 -13.85 14.55 -10.67
CA THR A 272 -14.04 15.90 -11.24
C THR A 272 -12.73 16.52 -11.72
N VAL A 273 -11.63 16.30 -10.98
CA VAL A 273 -10.29 16.78 -11.37
C VAL A 273 -9.80 16.04 -12.62
N GLY A 274 -10.00 14.72 -12.67
CA GLY A 274 -9.64 13.91 -13.84
C GLY A 274 -10.37 14.37 -15.09
N ALA A 275 -11.68 14.60 -15.00
CA ALA A 275 -12.49 15.10 -16.11
C ALA A 275 -12.04 16.49 -16.58
N TYR A 276 -11.83 17.42 -15.64
CA TYR A 276 -11.35 18.78 -15.95
C TYR A 276 -9.96 18.76 -16.60
N LEU A 277 -9.02 18.01 -16.03
CA LEU A 277 -7.66 17.87 -16.55
C LEU A 277 -7.68 17.35 -17.99
N ARG A 278 -8.42 16.28 -18.28
CA ARG A 278 -8.53 15.72 -19.64
C ARG A 278 -9.11 16.72 -20.62
N HIS A 279 -10.17 17.45 -20.21
CA HIS A 279 -10.76 18.49 -21.06
C HIS A 279 -9.75 19.60 -21.37
N ALA A 280 -9.08 20.15 -20.36
CA ALA A 280 -8.07 21.18 -20.55
C ALA A 280 -6.95 20.74 -21.52
N LEU A 281 -6.44 19.51 -21.34
CA LEU A 281 -5.38 18.96 -22.19
C LEU A 281 -5.84 18.73 -23.64
N SER A 282 -7.09 18.31 -23.84
CA SER A 282 -7.66 18.16 -25.18
C SER A 282 -7.76 19.49 -25.94
N CYS A 283 -7.89 20.60 -25.21
CA CYS A 283 -7.85 21.97 -25.73
C CYS A 283 -6.41 22.53 -25.82
N GLY A 284 -5.38 21.71 -25.60
CA GLY A 284 -3.97 22.12 -25.64
C GLY A 284 -3.49 22.93 -24.42
N ARG A 285 -4.28 22.98 -23.33
CA ARG A 285 -3.96 23.74 -22.12
C ARG A 285 -3.51 22.82 -20.99
N VAL A 286 -2.49 23.25 -20.25
CA VAL A 286 -2.10 22.64 -18.99
C VAL A 286 -2.69 23.48 -17.84
N PRO A 287 -3.59 22.92 -17.01
CA PRO A 287 -4.16 23.68 -15.90
C PRO A 287 -3.12 23.96 -14.80
N ALA A 288 -3.28 25.10 -14.13
CA ALA A 288 -2.52 25.40 -12.92
C ALA A 288 -2.96 24.50 -11.75
N THR A 289 -2.10 24.32 -10.76
CA THR A 289 -2.40 23.44 -9.61
C THR A 289 -3.55 24.02 -8.80
N GLU A 290 -3.54 25.33 -8.60
CA GLU A 290 -4.51 26.12 -7.85
C GLU A 290 -5.93 25.89 -8.40
N GLU A 291 -6.10 25.86 -9.72
CA GLU A 291 -7.39 25.54 -10.37
C GLU A 291 -7.93 24.16 -9.95
N LEU A 292 -7.05 23.17 -9.80
CA LEU A 292 -7.44 21.82 -9.37
C LEU A 292 -7.77 21.77 -7.87
N VAL A 293 -7.06 22.55 -7.06
CA VAL A 293 -7.32 22.67 -5.61
C VAL A 293 -8.68 23.33 -5.37
N ASP A 294 -8.97 24.41 -6.08
CA ASP A 294 -10.27 25.09 -6.00
C ASP A 294 -11.40 24.14 -6.40
N LEU A 295 -11.20 23.35 -7.46
CA LEU A 295 -12.18 22.37 -7.91
C LEU A 295 -12.47 21.31 -6.83
N VAL A 296 -11.46 20.72 -6.17
CA VAL A 296 -11.71 19.72 -5.11
C VAL A 296 -12.33 20.33 -3.87
N ALA A 297 -12.00 21.57 -3.52
CA ALA A 297 -12.54 22.26 -2.35
C ALA A 297 -14.06 22.50 -2.46
N THR A 298 -14.63 22.44 -3.67
CA THR A 298 -16.07 22.52 -3.92
C THR A 298 -16.81 21.19 -3.79
N GLN A 299 -16.12 20.05 -3.78
CA GLN A 299 -16.75 18.72 -3.80
C GLN A 299 -17.52 18.40 -2.52
N ASP A 300 -16.86 18.55 -1.37
CA ASP A 300 -17.48 18.26 -0.07
C ASP A 300 -16.86 19.08 1.07
N ARG A 301 -17.50 19.02 2.25
CA ARG A 301 -17.05 19.74 3.45
C ARG A 301 -15.68 19.26 3.95
N LEU A 302 -15.37 17.97 3.84
CA LEU A 302 -14.09 17.42 4.28
C LEU A 302 -12.96 17.97 3.41
N TRP A 303 -13.11 17.93 2.09
CA TRP A 303 -12.15 18.50 1.15
C TRP A 303 -11.92 19.99 1.39
N ARG A 304 -13.00 20.77 1.59
CA ARG A 304 -12.87 22.19 1.93
C ARG A 304 -12.00 22.40 3.17
N LEU A 305 -12.25 21.64 4.24
CA LEU A 305 -11.48 21.74 5.48
C LEU A 305 -10.02 21.28 5.29
N LEU A 306 -9.80 20.16 4.59
CA LEU A 306 -8.47 19.64 4.31
C LEU A 306 -7.64 20.63 3.48
N SER A 307 -8.22 21.24 2.45
CA SER A 307 -7.58 22.26 1.64
C SER A 307 -7.27 23.55 2.42
N GLN A 308 -8.00 23.83 3.51
CA GLN A 308 -7.71 24.98 4.38
C GLN A 308 -6.57 24.70 5.37
N VAL A 309 -6.56 23.51 6.00
CA VAL A 309 -5.56 23.19 7.03
C VAL A 309 -4.24 22.67 6.46
N ALA A 310 -4.27 22.12 5.26
CA ALA A 310 -3.11 21.58 4.57
C ALA A 310 -3.21 21.84 3.05
N PRO A 311 -3.19 23.11 2.63
CA PRO A 311 -3.35 23.48 1.22
C PRO A 311 -2.26 22.83 0.37
N PRO A 312 -2.62 22.00 -0.62
CA PRO A 312 -1.64 21.41 -1.52
C PRO A 312 -1.09 22.49 -2.46
N THR A 313 0.22 22.61 -2.54
CA THR A 313 0.95 23.57 -3.39
C THR A 313 1.47 22.95 -4.68
N THR A 314 1.43 21.62 -4.77
CA THR A 314 1.87 20.89 -5.96
C THR A 314 0.84 19.82 -6.36
N PRO A 315 0.83 19.37 -7.64
CA PRO A 315 -0.04 18.28 -8.08
C PRO A 315 0.19 16.98 -7.29
N VAL A 316 1.43 16.73 -6.88
CA VAL A 316 1.79 15.55 -6.07
C VAL A 316 1.22 15.68 -4.67
N GLU A 317 1.28 16.86 -4.05
CA GLU A 317 0.66 17.09 -2.74
C GLU A 317 -0.87 16.96 -2.78
N LEU A 318 -1.51 17.38 -3.87
CA LEU A 318 -2.95 17.18 -4.10
C LEU A 318 -3.29 15.69 -4.21
N ALA A 319 -2.50 14.95 -4.99
CA ALA A 319 -2.62 13.49 -5.09
C ALA A 319 -2.35 12.79 -3.75
N GLU A 320 -1.41 13.26 -2.93
CA GLU A 320 -1.19 12.69 -1.60
C GLU A 320 -2.36 13.00 -0.64
N LEU A 321 -2.94 14.20 -0.76
CA LEU A 321 -4.08 14.61 0.06
C LEU A 321 -5.37 13.84 -0.29
N SER A 322 -5.53 13.35 -1.52
CA SER A 322 -6.69 12.53 -1.89
C SER A 322 -6.74 11.18 -1.17
N TYR A 323 -5.60 10.50 -1.01
CA TYR A 323 -5.54 9.28 -0.20
C TYR A 323 -5.89 9.56 1.28
N VAL A 324 -5.42 10.69 1.82
CA VAL A 324 -5.77 11.11 3.18
C VAL A 324 -7.27 11.38 3.30
N ALA A 325 -7.86 12.09 2.33
CA ALA A 325 -9.30 12.35 2.28
C ALA A 325 -10.11 11.05 2.19
N ALA A 326 -9.68 10.06 1.40
CA ALA A 326 -10.32 8.76 1.31
C ALA A 326 -10.32 8.01 2.66
N GLN A 327 -9.17 7.94 3.32
CA GLN A 327 -9.04 7.36 4.67
C GLN A 327 -9.93 8.07 5.68
N MET A 328 -9.86 9.40 5.74
CA MET A 328 -10.62 10.18 6.69
C MET A 328 -12.13 10.07 6.45
N ARG A 329 -12.58 10.04 5.20
CA ARG A 329 -14.01 9.88 4.83
C ARG A 329 -14.57 8.54 5.31
N ALA A 330 -13.81 7.45 5.20
CA ALA A 330 -14.21 6.14 5.71
C ALA A 330 -14.21 6.06 7.25
N ALA A 331 -13.36 6.85 7.91
CA ALA A 331 -13.21 6.83 9.37
C ALA A 331 -14.11 7.81 10.12
N VAL A 332 -14.88 8.66 9.42
CA VAL A 332 -15.74 9.66 10.06
C VAL A 332 -16.73 8.97 10.99
N SER A 333 -16.61 9.29 12.27
CA SER A 333 -17.51 8.84 13.33
C SER A 333 -18.20 10.02 13.97
N THR A 334 -19.48 9.85 14.29
CA THR A 334 -20.32 10.85 14.97
C THR A 334 -20.92 10.23 16.22
N ARG A 335 -21.59 11.04 17.06
CA ARG A 335 -22.30 10.55 18.25
C ARG A 335 -23.30 9.42 17.98
N HIS A 336 -23.79 9.29 16.75
CA HIS A 336 -24.81 8.30 16.36
C HIS A 336 -24.27 7.18 15.46
N ALA A 337 -23.01 7.26 15.04
CA ALA A 337 -22.42 6.29 14.12
C ALA A 337 -20.91 6.22 14.33
N SER A 338 -20.47 5.19 15.05
CA SER A 338 -19.05 4.88 15.24
C SER A 338 -18.55 4.00 14.09
N ARG A 339 -17.54 4.47 13.37
CA ARG A 339 -16.94 3.79 12.21
C ARG A 339 -15.45 3.63 12.41
N LEU A 340 -14.93 2.48 12.03
CA LEU A 340 -13.49 2.22 12.01
C LEU A 340 -13.04 2.03 10.57
N ALA A 341 -12.04 2.80 10.12
CA ALA A 341 -11.36 2.51 8.87
C ALA A 341 -10.01 1.84 9.12
N ILE A 342 -9.76 0.76 8.40
CA ILE A 342 -8.52 -0.01 8.42
C ILE A 342 -7.89 0.07 7.02
N ALA A 343 -6.82 0.86 6.89
CA ALA A 343 -6.03 0.90 5.65
C ALA A 343 -5.12 -0.33 5.59
N VAL A 344 -5.36 -1.24 4.65
CA VAL A 344 -4.52 -2.42 4.37
C VAL A 344 -3.66 -2.12 3.16
N GLU A 345 -2.42 -1.69 3.43
CA GLU A 345 -1.59 -1.00 2.44
C GLU A 345 -0.13 -1.45 2.44
N ASN A 346 0.62 -1.02 1.43
CA ASN A 346 2.07 -1.21 1.38
C ASN A 346 2.78 -0.49 2.53
N VAL A 347 3.87 -1.09 3.05
CA VAL A 347 4.64 -0.55 4.19
C VAL A 347 5.14 0.89 3.99
N TYR A 348 5.34 1.29 2.74
CA TYR A 348 5.74 2.64 2.35
C TYR A 348 4.62 3.68 2.46
N GLU A 349 3.36 3.24 2.53
CA GLU A 349 2.18 4.11 2.67
C GLU A 349 1.83 4.43 4.13
N THR A 350 2.70 4.03 5.08
CA THR A 350 2.62 4.46 6.48
C THR A 350 2.60 5.97 6.63
N LYS A 351 3.25 6.71 5.72
CA LYS A 351 3.21 8.19 5.68
C LYS A 351 1.79 8.75 5.50
N ILE A 352 0.93 8.07 4.75
CA ILE A 352 -0.45 8.50 4.50
C ILE A 352 -1.22 8.43 5.81
N GLN A 353 -1.15 7.32 6.54
CA GLN A 353 -1.84 7.17 7.83
C GLN A 353 -1.30 8.14 8.89
N GLN A 354 0.01 8.39 8.92
CA GLN A 354 0.59 9.39 9.82
C GLN A 354 0.04 10.79 9.52
N ARG A 355 -0.04 11.16 8.24
CA ARG A 355 -0.62 12.42 7.78
C ARG A 355 -2.11 12.49 8.11
N SER A 356 -2.89 11.45 7.84
CA SER A 356 -4.31 11.35 8.20
C SER A 356 -4.52 11.53 9.71
N GLY A 357 -3.70 10.90 10.55
CA GLY A 357 -3.76 11.05 12.01
C GLY A 357 -3.38 12.46 12.49
N ALA A 358 -2.44 13.13 11.82
CA ALA A 358 -2.10 14.52 12.12
C ALA A 358 -3.24 15.47 11.76
N LEU A 359 -3.81 15.35 10.55
CA LEU A 359 -4.94 16.18 10.11
C LEU A 359 -6.22 15.89 10.91
N ALA A 360 -6.48 14.64 11.27
CA ALA A 360 -7.59 14.29 12.15
C ALA A 360 -7.51 14.99 13.52
N ARG A 361 -6.31 15.17 14.08
CA ARG A 361 -6.13 15.92 15.34
C ARG A 361 -6.45 17.41 15.17
N ILE A 362 -6.07 18.01 14.05
CA ILE A 362 -6.37 19.41 13.73
C ILE A 362 -7.88 19.58 13.53
N LEU A 363 -8.51 18.74 12.71
CA LEU A 363 -9.94 18.84 12.40
C LEU A 363 -10.86 18.56 13.60
N ARG A 364 -10.41 17.85 14.63
CA ARG A 364 -11.19 17.67 15.87
C ARG A 364 -11.46 18.98 16.60
N ALA A 365 -10.60 19.99 16.45
CA ALA A 365 -10.85 21.32 17.01
C ALA A 365 -12.00 22.04 16.28
N GLU A 366 -12.08 21.87 14.97
CA GLU A 366 -13.11 22.48 14.10
C GLU A 366 -14.43 21.68 14.07
N LEU A 367 -14.36 20.38 14.37
CA LEU A 367 -15.48 19.44 14.34
C LEU A 367 -15.56 18.68 15.68
N PRO A 368 -16.02 19.32 16.77
CA PRO A 368 -15.95 18.74 18.11
C PRO A 368 -16.77 17.46 18.27
N ASP A 369 -17.82 17.27 17.46
CA ASP A 369 -18.69 16.09 17.44
C ASP A 369 -18.24 14.98 16.48
N VAL A 370 -17.11 15.20 15.78
CA VAL A 370 -16.56 14.23 14.83
C VAL A 370 -15.31 13.59 15.41
N ARG A 371 -15.21 12.28 15.23
CA ARG A 371 -14.00 11.49 15.49
C ARG A 371 -13.58 10.81 14.20
N PHE A 372 -12.31 10.45 14.15
CA PHE A 372 -11.73 9.68 13.06
C PHE A 372 -11.01 8.50 13.71
N HIS A 373 -11.54 7.29 13.54
CA HIS A 373 -10.92 6.06 14.00
C HIS A 373 -10.21 5.40 12.83
N LEU A 374 -8.88 5.50 12.83
CA LEU A 374 -8.01 5.15 11.72
C LEU A 374 -6.90 4.23 12.20
N VAL A 375 -6.84 3.04 11.59
CA VAL A 375 -5.78 2.05 11.81
C VAL A 375 -5.16 1.71 10.46
N GLY A 376 -3.86 1.44 10.45
CA GLY A 376 -3.15 0.91 9.29
C GLY A 376 -2.61 -0.48 9.55
N LEU A 377 -2.83 -1.39 8.60
CA LEU A 377 -2.24 -2.71 8.51
C LEU A 377 -1.30 -2.74 7.30
N TYR A 378 -0.02 -2.92 7.57
CA TYR A 378 1.02 -2.82 6.56
C TYR A 378 1.75 -4.16 6.43
N PRO A 379 1.18 -5.13 5.71
CA PRO A 379 1.80 -6.43 5.55
C PRO A 379 3.06 -6.35 4.69
N LEU A 380 4.11 -7.03 5.14
CA LEU A 380 5.36 -7.19 4.43
C LEU A 380 5.18 -8.12 3.22
N GLY A 381 5.76 -7.74 2.09
CA GLY A 381 5.83 -8.61 0.90
C GLY A 381 6.68 -9.86 1.17
N ARG A 382 6.40 -10.95 0.44
CA ARG A 382 7.23 -12.17 0.47
C ARG A 382 8.34 -12.17 -0.58
N LEU A 383 8.28 -11.26 -1.55
CA LEU A 383 9.28 -11.04 -2.59
C LEU A 383 10.04 -9.75 -2.31
N TRP A 384 11.35 -9.85 -2.11
CA TRP A 384 12.25 -8.71 -1.87
C TRP A 384 13.28 -8.63 -2.98
N VAL A 385 13.77 -7.42 -3.29
CA VAL A 385 14.81 -7.21 -4.31
C VAL A 385 16.09 -6.79 -3.62
N ARG A 386 17.20 -7.45 -3.94
CA ARG A 386 18.55 -7.02 -3.63
C ARG A 386 19.07 -6.22 -4.83
N ASP A 387 19.37 -4.94 -4.61
CA ASP A 387 19.95 -4.10 -5.64
C ASP A 387 21.46 -4.37 -5.81
N ALA A 388 22.05 -3.73 -6.81
CA ALA A 388 23.46 -3.90 -7.15
C ALA A 388 24.42 -3.46 -6.03
N ASP A 389 23.98 -2.59 -5.12
CA ASP A 389 24.75 -2.15 -3.95
C ASP A 389 24.60 -3.13 -2.77
N GLY A 390 23.91 -4.26 -2.98
CA GLY A 390 23.63 -5.27 -1.97
C GLY A 390 22.46 -4.93 -1.04
N GLY A 391 21.84 -3.76 -1.22
CA GLY A 391 20.75 -3.26 -0.41
C GLY A 391 19.44 -3.97 -0.70
N ILE A 392 18.71 -4.32 0.36
CA ILE A 392 17.38 -4.93 0.24
C ILE A 392 16.30 -3.86 0.09
N ARG A 393 15.44 -4.06 -0.89
CA ARG A 393 14.32 -3.20 -1.28
C ARG A 393 13.05 -4.03 -1.26
N LEU A 394 12.10 -3.63 -0.42
CA LEU A 394 10.76 -4.24 -0.37
C LEU A 394 9.84 -3.61 -1.42
N ASN A 395 10.20 -2.43 -1.93
CA ASN A 395 9.36 -1.68 -2.84
C ASN A 395 9.50 -2.18 -4.28
N LEU A 396 8.73 -3.20 -4.63
CA LEU A 396 8.65 -3.71 -6.01
C LEU A 396 8.15 -2.65 -7.00
N HIS A 397 7.45 -1.61 -6.55
CA HIS A 397 6.99 -0.52 -7.42
C HIS A 397 8.15 0.34 -7.93
N THR A 398 9.17 0.58 -7.09
CA THR A 398 10.36 1.35 -7.47
C THR A 398 11.54 0.49 -7.90
N HIS A 399 11.58 -0.78 -7.50
CA HIS A 399 12.62 -1.75 -7.85
C HIS A 399 11.99 -2.95 -8.55
N ASP A 400 11.39 -2.74 -9.72
CA ASP A 400 10.74 -3.81 -10.46
C ASP A 400 11.77 -4.68 -11.22
N PRO A 401 11.94 -5.95 -10.82
CA PRO A 401 12.86 -6.90 -11.48
C PRO A 401 12.34 -7.35 -12.85
N GLY A 402 11.06 -7.12 -13.15
CA GLY A 402 10.35 -7.56 -14.35
C GLY A 402 9.69 -8.93 -14.20
N ARG A 403 9.23 -9.44 -15.35
CA ARG A 403 8.63 -10.77 -15.59
C ARG A 403 9.25 -11.94 -14.82
N TRP A 404 10.54 -12.08 -15.09
CA TRP A 404 11.19 -13.37 -15.12
C TRP A 404 12.43 -13.33 -14.24
N ALA A 405 12.65 -14.40 -13.47
CA ALA A 405 13.88 -14.66 -12.75
C ALA A 405 14.45 -16.02 -13.15
N VAL A 406 15.68 -16.30 -12.71
CA VAL A 406 16.32 -17.60 -12.78
C VAL A 406 16.60 -18.08 -11.37
N ASP A 407 16.21 -19.31 -11.01
CA ASP A 407 16.51 -19.87 -9.69
C ASP A 407 17.97 -20.40 -9.58
N GLU A 408 18.32 -20.91 -8.41
CA GLU A 408 19.64 -21.49 -8.13
C GLU A 408 20.00 -22.71 -9.01
N HIS A 409 19.02 -23.32 -9.68
CA HIS A 409 19.20 -24.44 -10.60
C HIS A 409 19.19 -24.03 -12.08
N GLY A 410 19.17 -22.72 -12.37
CA GLY A 410 19.12 -22.22 -13.74
C GLY A 410 17.73 -22.27 -14.38
N ARG A 411 16.67 -22.57 -13.62
CA ARG A 411 15.30 -22.63 -14.16
C ARG A 411 14.69 -21.24 -14.21
N ARG A 412 13.99 -20.94 -15.30
CA ARG A 412 13.24 -19.70 -15.47
C ARG A 412 11.96 -19.73 -14.64
N ILE A 413 11.76 -18.72 -13.81
CA ILE A 413 10.59 -18.57 -12.93
C ILE A 413 9.76 -17.37 -13.40
N ASP A 414 8.46 -17.55 -13.58
CA ASP A 414 7.50 -16.45 -13.75
C ASP A 414 7.21 -15.85 -12.37
N LEU A 415 7.65 -14.61 -12.14
CA LEU A 415 7.49 -13.95 -10.84
C LEU A 415 6.03 -13.60 -10.56
N ILE A 416 5.22 -13.33 -11.59
CA ILE A 416 3.79 -13.04 -11.44
C ILE A 416 3.09 -14.29 -10.90
N GLN A 417 3.35 -15.46 -11.50
CA GLN A 417 2.80 -16.73 -11.03
C GLN A 417 3.28 -17.07 -9.61
N LEU A 418 4.58 -16.90 -9.33
CA LEU A 418 5.13 -17.12 -8.00
C LEU A 418 4.44 -16.23 -6.95
N ALA A 419 4.22 -14.94 -7.24
CA ALA A 419 3.50 -14.06 -6.34
C ALA A 419 2.07 -14.55 -6.07
N THR A 420 1.34 -14.96 -7.11
CA THR A 420 0.00 -15.53 -6.95
C THR A 420 0.01 -16.79 -6.08
N ASP A 421 0.91 -17.73 -6.35
CA ASP A 421 0.99 -19.01 -5.63
C ASP A 421 1.34 -18.81 -4.15
N LEU A 422 2.28 -17.89 -3.85
CA LEU A 422 2.70 -17.58 -2.48
C LEU A 422 1.53 -17.12 -1.59
N TYR A 423 0.49 -16.50 -2.14
CA TYR A 423 -0.68 -16.03 -1.39
C TYR A 423 -1.91 -16.93 -1.56
N ALA A 424 -2.03 -17.67 -2.67
CA ALA A 424 -3.08 -18.67 -2.84
C ALA A 424 -2.88 -19.88 -1.91
N GLU A 425 -1.63 -20.35 -1.74
CA GLU A 425 -1.32 -21.44 -0.81
C GLU A 425 -1.61 -21.04 0.65
N ALA A 426 -1.36 -19.76 0.99
CA ALA A 426 -1.68 -19.19 2.30
C ALA A 426 -3.20 -19.12 2.59
N ALA A 427 -4.02 -19.05 1.54
CA ALA A 427 -5.47 -18.89 1.65
C ALA A 427 -6.25 -20.22 1.72
N ARG A 428 -5.60 -21.38 1.63
CA ARG A 428 -6.32 -22.67 1.68
C ARG A 428 -6.89 -22.92 3.09
N PRO A 429 -8.18 -23.30 3.23
CA PRO A 429 -8.74 -23.68 4.52
C PRO A 429 -8.18 -25.04 4.98
N LEU A 430 -8.02 -25.22 6.30
CA LEU A 430 -7.70 -26.50 6.92
C LEU A 430 -8.80 -27.52 6.60
N ALA A 431 -8.60 -28.35 5.59
CA ALA A 431 -9.31 -29.61 5.46
C ALA A 431 -8.65 -30.62 6.42
N GLY A 432 -9.12 -30.63 7.68
CA GLY A 432 -8.91 -31.74 8.60
C GLY A 432 -7.63 -31.66 9.44
N HIS A 433 -7.78 -31.22 10.68
CA HIS A 433 -7.22 -31.85 11.88
C HIS A 433 -8.15 -31.49 13.04
N GLY A 434 -9.24 -32.28 13.14
CA GLY A 434 -10.05 -32.40 14.35
C GLY A 434 -9.47 -33.47 15.26
#